data_AF-A0A2E2WZ49-F1
#
_entry.id   AF-A0A2E2WZ49-F1
#
_cell.length_a   1.000
_cell.length_b   1.000
_cell.length_c   1.000
_cell.angle_alpha   90.00
_cell.angle_beta   90.00
_cell.angle_gamma   90.00
#
_symmetry.space_group_name_H-M   'P 1'
#
loop_
_entity.id
_entity.type
_entity.pdbx_description
1 polymer ?
#
loop_
_entity_poly.entity_id
_entity_poly.type
_entity_poly.pdbx_seq_one_letter_code
_entity_poly.pdbx_strand_id
1 'polypeptide(L)'
;MRIRWRAVMAESTPYAGVANGEYHPPVPIQIPPLWAWPPRPVATVRWFIGSLLYPWVGLYLILSVVIWRWLLPSEESMATLRLGWILQIWIRNLALLTLVAGGLHLLLYRRRSQDRDFKFNGRWPVESRRFLWRSQVRDNMFWTLVSGGFFWTAYESLTHWAYASGLVGRPDWASNPAYVFLMATLGVVLWSTAHFWANHRLLHWRPLYRIAHQLHHRNVSPGPWSGISMHPLEHLIYFSVFLLWWVVPVHPVVILACGMYQGPGPAPSHSGFERVRLVRRWSVPAGDLFHQLHHRCFEVNYGNTTTPIDKVTGTWHDGTREMDERLKGRRRTEQVV
;
A
#
# COMPACT_ATOMS: atom_id res chain seq x y z
N MET A 1 32.73 -21.00 -48.90
CA MET A 1 33.17 -19.94 -47.97
C MET A 1 32.17 -19.87 -46.81
N ARG A 2 32.46 -20.53 -45.68
CA ARG A 2 31.55 -20.59 -44.50
C ARG A 2 31.86 -19.41 -43.57
N ILE A 3 30.99 -18.41 -43.53
CA ILE A 3 31.09 -17.31 -42.57
C ILE A 3 30.58 -17.82 -41.21
N ARG A 4 31.50 -18.06 -40.28
CA ARG A 4 31.19 -18.31 -38.87
C ARG A 4 30.86 -16.97 -38.22
N TRP A 5 29.58 -16.74 -37.92
CA TRP A 5 29.17 -15.72 -36.98
C TRP A 5 29.60 -16.15 -35.58
N ARG A 6 30.72 -15.60 -35.08
CA ARG A 6 31.02 -15.63 -33.65
C ARG A 6 29.98 -14.74 -32.98
N ALA A 7 29.04 -15.35 -32.27
CA ALA A 7 28.20 -14.64 -31.32
C ALA A 7 29.13 -14.00 -30.28
N VAL A 8 29.25 -12.67 -30.34
CA VAL A 8 29.79 -11.89 -29.24
C VAL A 8 28.78 -12.05 -28.11
N MET A 9 29.11 -12.88 -27.13
CA MET A 9 28.42 -12.93 -25.85
C MET A 9 28.56 -11.53 -25.26
N ALA A 10 27.51 -10.71 -25.34
CA ALA A 10 27.45 -9.46 -24.64
C ALA A 10 27.66 -9.77 -23.15
N GLU A 11 28.76 -9.29 -22.57
CA GLU A 11 28.96 -9.32 -21.12
C GLU A 11 27.75 -8.64 -20.49
N SER A 12 26.95 -9.43 -19.76
CA SER A 12 25.82 -8.89 -19.02
C SER A 12 26.37 -7.93 -17.97
N THR A 13 26.17 -6.63 -18.13
CA THR A 13 26.49 -5.62 -17.12
C THR A 13 25.94 -6.08 -15.76
N PRO A 14 26.76 -6.14 -14.70
CA PRO A 14 26.32 -6.58 -13.39
C PRO A 14 25.14 -5.74 -12.88
N TYR A 15 24.15 -6.38 -12.27
CA TYR A 15 22.99 -5.69 -11.73
C TYR A 15 23.39 -4.67 -10.64
N ALA A 16 23.00 -3.42 -10.87
CA ALA A 16 23.38 -2.27 -10.04
C ALA A 16 22.57 -2.12 -8.74
N GLY A 17 21.56 -2.97 -8.49
CA GLY A 17 20.68 -2.89 -7.32
C GLY A 17 20.91 -3.95 -6.25
N VAL A 18 20.07 -3.95 -5.21
CA VAL A 18 20.20 -4.81 -4.01
C VAL A 18 19.04 -5.79 -3.77
N ALA A 19 18.30 -6.17 -4.81
CA ALA A 19 17.27 -7.20 -4.66
C ALA A 19 17.85 -8.55 -4.19
N ASN A 20 17.11 -9.25 -3.32
CA ASN A 20 17.55 -10.53 -2.71
C ASN A 20 16.89 -11.75 -3.38
N GLY A 21 16.49 -11.60 -4.65
CA GLY A 21 15.83 -12.62 -5.45
C GLY A 21 16.51 -12.78 -6.80
N GLU A 22 16.03 -13.74 -7.58
CA GLU A 22 16.48 -13.97 -8.96
C GLU A 22 16.04 -12.84 -9.91
N TYR A 23 15.02 -12.09 -9.50
CA TYR A 23 14.52 -10.94 -10.26
C TYR A 23 15.31 -9.66 -9.94
N HIS A 24 15.74 -8.97 -11.00
CA HIS A 24 16.47 -7.71 -10.94
C HIS A 24 15.53 -6.54 -11.31
N PRO A 25 14.85 -5.91 -10.34
CA PRO A 25 13.97 -4.77 -10.60
C PRO A 25 14.75 -3.55 -11.10
N PRO A 26 14.12 -2.64 -11.86
CA PRO A 26 14.78 -1.44 -12.33
C PRO A 26 15.19 -0.52 -11.18
N VAL A 27 16.43 -0.04 -11.23
CA VAL A 27 17.01 0.93 -10.29
C VAL A 27 17.77 2.02 -11.07
N PRO A 28 17.87 3.26 -10.56
CA PRO A 28 17.30 3.74 -9.29
C PRO A 28 15.78 3.91 -9.38
N ILE A 29 15.09 3.74 -8.25
CA ILE A 29 13.67 4.04 -8.11
C ILE A 29 13.46 5.52 -8.45
N GLN A 30 12.65 5.76 -9.47
CA GLN A 30 12.42 7.09 -10.02
C GLN A 30 11.39 7.87 -9.21
N ILE A 31 11.56 9.18 -9.18
CA ILE A 31 10.61 10.10 -8.55
C ILE A 31 9.60 10.53 -9.61
N PRO A 32 8.31 10.63 -9.25
CA PRO A 32 7.29 11.10 -10.18
C PRO A 32 7.64 12.46 -10.78
N PRO A 33 7.35 12.70 -12.07
CA PRO A 33 7.60 13.97 -12.74
C PRO A 33 6.81 15.14 -12.10
N LEU A 34 5.76 14.84 -11.34
CA LEU A 34 5.03 15.80 -10.50
C LEU A 34 5.96 16.63 -9.60
N TRP A 35 7.08 16.06 -9.16
CA TRP A 35 8.04 16.67 -8.24
C TRP A 35 9.34 17.11 -8.92
N ALA A 36 9.39 17.13 -10.26
CA ALA A 36 10.59 17.49 -11.00
C ALA A 36 10.85 19.00 -10.96
N TRP A 37 12.12 19.37 -10.80
CA TRP A 37 12.60 20.73 -11.02
C TRP A 37 13.68 20.73 -12.13
N PRO A 38 13.55 21.54 -13.20
CA PRO A 38 12.41 22.42 -13.49
C PRO A 38 11.09 21.66 -13.74
N PRO A 39 9.92 22.29 -13.56
CA PRO A 39 8.61 21.64 -13.71
C PRO A 39 8.42 21.00 -15.08
N ARG A 40 7.83 19.81 -15.12
CA ARG A 40 7.61 19.02 -16.36
C ARG A 40 6.12 18.75 -16.61
N PRO A 41 5.30 19.76 -16.98
CA PRO A 41 3.84 19.64 -16.99
C PRO A 41 3.31 18.51 -17.88
N VAL A 42 3.85 18.35 -19.09
CA VAL A 42 3.44 17.26 -20.01
C VAL A 42 3.73 15.88 -19.42
N ALA A 43 4.90 15.71 -18.79
CA ALA A 43 5.26 14.46 -18.14
C ALA A 43 4.38 14.19 -16.90
N THR A 44 4.04 15.23 -16.14
CA THR A 44 3.14 15.15 -14.99
C THR A 44 1.73 14.71 -15.41
N VAL A 45 1.16 15.30 -16.46
CA VAL A 45 -0.16 14.90 -16.97
C VAL A 45 -0.14 13.46 -17.47
N ARG A 46 0.89 13.06 -18.23
CA ARG A 46 1.05 11.67 -18.69
C ARG A 46 1.18 10.69 -17.54
N TRP A 47 1.97 11.03 -16.53
CA TRP A 47 2.11 10.23 -15.32
C TRP A 47 0.79 10.11 -14.56
N PHE A 48 0.06 11.21 -14.40
CA PHE A 48 -1.23 11.21 -13.72
C PHE A 48 -2.25 10.31 -14.44
N ILE A 49 -2.41 10.49 -15.76
CA ILE A 49 -3.29 9.64 -16.58
C ILE A 49 -2.85 8.17 -16.48
N GLY A 50 -1.54 7.89 -16.58
CA GLY A 50 -1.01 6.54 -16.43
C GLY A 50 -1.32 5.92 -15.05
N SER A 51 -1.24 6.72 -13.99
CA SER A 51 -1.60 6.30 -12.62
C SER A 51 -3.09 6.03 -12.46
N LEU A 52 -3.97 6.80 -13.11
CA LEU A 52 -5.42 6.52 -13.11
C LEU A 52 -5.76 5.23 -13.87
N LEU A 53 -5.05 4.96 -14.97
CA LEU A 53 -5.17 3.74 -15.75
C LEU A 53 -4.48 2.53 -15.08
N TYR A 54 -3.83 2.74 -13.93
CA TYR A 54 -3.26 1.66 -13.15
C TYR A 54 -4.40 0.75 -12.68
N PRO A 55 -4.38 -0.57 -13.01
CA PRO A 55 -5.55 -1.43 -12.85
C PRO A 55 -6.16 -1.44 -11.45
N TRP A 56 -5.33 -1.34 -10.41
CA TRP A 56 -5.79 -1.29 -9.03
C TRP A 56 -6.53 0.00 -8.68
N VAL A 57 -6.09 1.15 -9.19
CA VAL A 57 -6.76 2.44 -8.96
C VAL A 57 -8.14 2.43 -9.61
N GLY A 58 -8.21 2.01 -10.88
CA GLY A 58 -9.48 1.86 -11.59
C GLY A 58 -10.43 0.88 -10.89
N LEU A 59 -9.93 -0.30 -10.50
CA LEU A 59 -10.71 -1.30 -9.77
C LEU A 59 -11.29 -0.72 -8.48
N TYR A 60 -10.48 -0.05 -7.67
CA TYR A 60 -10.93 0.50 -6.39
C TYR A 60 -11.93 1.64 -6.56
N LEU A 61 -11.72 2.54 -7.52
CA LEU A 61 -12.71 3.60 -7.81
C LEU A 61 -14.05 3.03 -8.29
N ILE A 62 -14.03 2.03 -9.18
CA ILE A 62 -15.24 1.35 -9.64
C ILE A 62 -15.94 0.69 -8.46
N LEU A 63 -15.21 -0.06 -7.62
CA LEU A 63 -15.79 -0.68 -6.43
C LEU A 63 -16.36 0.34 -5.45
N SER A 64 -15.71 1.49 -5.25
CA SER A 64 -16.23 2.57 -4.40
C SER A 64 -17.55 3.13 -4.93
N VAL A 65 -17.67 3.35 -6.24
CA VAL A 65 -18.94 3.79 -6.86
C VAL A 65 -20.01 2.71 -6.76
N VAL A 66 -19.65 1.45 -7.01
CA VAL A 66 -20.58 0.30 -6.89
C VAL A 66 -21.10 0.19 -5.46
N ILE A 67 -20.21 0.24 -4.48
CA ILE A 67 -20.60 0.16 -3.08
C ILE A 67 -21.47 1.34 -2.72
N TRP A 68 -21.06 2.57 -3.05
CA TRP A 68 -21.85 3.76 -2.78
C TRP A 68 -23.26 3.65 -3.34
N ARG A 69 -23.39 3.17 -4.57
CA ARG A 69 -24.68 3.15 -5.29
C ARG A 69 -25.62 2.04 -4.79
N TRP A 70 -25.09 0.89 -4.39
CA TRP A 70 -25.90 -0.32 -4.17
C TRP A 70 -25.69 -1.02 -2.83
N LEU A 71 -24.56 -0.84 -2.15
CA LEU A 71 -24.20 -1.60 -0.95
C LEU A 71 -23.97 -0.74 0.29
N LEU A 72 -23.88 0.58 0.13
CA LEU A 72 -23.81 1.53 1.23
C LEU A 72 -25.23 1.76 1.78
N PRO A 73 -25.45 1.68 3.10
CA PRO A 73 -26.75 1.97 3.69
C PRO A 73 -27.22 3.41 3.39
N SER A 74 -28.53 3.66 3.46
CA SER A 74 -29.08 5.00 3.23
C SER A 74 -28.61 5.99 4.31
N GLU A 75 -28.56 7.28 3.97
CA GLU A 75 -28.18 8.32 4.93
C GLU A 75 -29.09 8.33 6.15
N GLU A 76 -30.40 8.15 5.97
CA GLU A 76 -31.35 7.99 7.08
C GLU A 76 -30.97 6.85 8.03
N SER A 77 -30.58 5.68 7.49
CA SER A 77 -30.15 4.55 8.31
C SER A 77 -28.84 4.84 9.05
N MET A 78 -27.90 5.51 8.39
CA MET A 78 -26.59 5.84 8.95
C MET A 78 -26.63 7.01 9.93
N ALA A 79 -27.71 7.79 9.99
CA ALA A 79 -27.84 8.92 10.92
C ALA A 79 -27.87 8.48 12.41
N THR A 80 -28.17 7.20 12.67
CA THR A 80 -28.09 6.59 14.00
C THR A 80 -27.17 5.37 13.98
N LEU A 81 -26.28 5.25 14.97
CA LEU A 81 -25.40 4.08 15.10
C LEU A 81 -26.25 2.85 15.45
N ARG A 82 -26.34 1.90 14.51
CA ARG A 82 -27.04 0.62 14.71
C ARG A 82 -26.16 -0.52 14.25
N LEU A 83 -26.14 -1.58 15.06
CA LEU A 83 -25.31 -2.75 14.80
C LEU A 83 -25.60 -3.37 13.42
N GLY A 84 -26.85 -3.35 12.94
CA GLY A 84 -27.24 -3.97 11.67
C GLY A 84 -26.47 -3.44 10.46
N TRP A 85 -26.45 -2.13 10.24
CA TRP A 85 -25.77 -1.55 9.08
C TRP A 85 -24.24 -1.52 9.26
N ILE A 86 -23.75 -1.43 10.51
CA ILE A 86 -22.32 -1.55 10.82
C ILE A 86 -21.82 -2.96 10.48
N LEU A 87 -22.60 -4.00 10.81
CA LEU A 87 -22.29 -5.38 10.45
C LEU A 87 -22.31 -5.61 8.94
N GLN A 88 -23.21 -4.95 8.20
CA GLN A 88 -23.20 -4.97 6.73
C GLN A 88 -21.88 -4.44 6.17
N ILE A 89 -21.40 -3.29 6.67
CA ILE A 89 -20.10 -2.72 6.27
C ILE A 89 -18.96 -3.66 6.66
N TRP A 90 -19.00 -4.25 7.85
CA TRP A 90 -18.00 -5.19 8.33
C TRP A 90 -17.86 -6.41 7.42
N ILE A 91 -18.98 -7.07 7.12
CA ILE A 91 -19.02 -8.25 6.23
C ILE A 91 -18.48 -7.89 4.85
N ARG A 92 -18.90 -6.75 4.30
CA ARG A 92 -18.40 -6.23 3.02
C ARG A 92 -16.88 -6.01 3.05
N ASN A 93 -16.35 -5.40 4.11
CA ASN A 93 -14.91 -5.16 4.27
C ASN A 93 -14.11 -6.46 4.39
N LEU A 94 -14.61 -7.43 5.16
CA LEU A 94 -13.99 -8.76 5.24
C LEU A 94 -14.00 -9.49 3.89
N ALA A 95 -15.09 -9.37 3.13
CA ALA A 95 -15.17 -9.93 1.78
C ALA A 95 -14.14 -9.28 0.86
N LEU A 96 -14.01 -7.95 0.87
CA LEU A 96 -13.03 -7.21 0.06
C LEU A 96 -11.59 -7.59 0.41
N LEU A 97 -11.24 -7.64 1.71
CA LEU A 97 -9.91 -8.08 2.16
C LEU A 97 -9.63 -9.51 1.71
N THR A 98 -10.61 -10.41 1.85
CA THR A 98 -10.46 -11.81 1.48
C THR A 98 -10.32 -12.00 -0.03
N LEU A 99 -11.11 -11.29 -0.83
CA LEU A 99 -11.04 -11.38 -2.28
C LEU A 99 -9.71 -10.85 -2.82
N VAL A 100 -9.24 -9.70 -2.32
CA VAL A 100 -8.00 -9.08 -2.81
C VAL A 100 -6.76 -9.78 -2.25
N ALA A 101 -6.57 -9.76 -0.92
CA ALA A 101 -5.37 -10.35 -0.31
C ALA A 101 -5.36 -11.88 -0.43
N GLY A 102 -6.52 -12.52 -0.21
CA GLY A 102 -6.67 -13.97 -0.37
C GLY A 102 -6.56 -14.43 -1.83
N GLY A 103 -7.11 -13.68 -2.79
CA GLY A 103 -6.96 -13.96 -4.21
C GLY A 103 -5.50 -13.89 -4.66
N LEU A 104 -4.79 -12.81 -4.29
CA LEU A 104 -3.36 -12.66 -4.54
C LEU A 104 -2.54 -13.78 -3.87
N HIS A 105 -2.86 -14.11 -2.62
CA HIS A 105 -2.17 -15.19 -1.90
C HIS A 105 -2.40 -16.56 -2.55
N LEU A 106 -3.64 -16.86 -2.95
CA LEU A 106 -3.99 -18.09 -3.65
C LEU A 106 -3.19 -18.22 -4.94
N LEU A 107 -3.13 -17.15 -5.74
CA LEU A 107 -2.45 -17.14 -7.03
C LEU A 107 -0.92 -17.26 -6.88
N LEU A 108 -0.31 -16.39 -6.07
CA LEU A 108 1.14 -16.20 -6.00
C LEU A 108 1.84 -17.16 -5.03
N TYR A 109 1.19 -17.56 -3.94
CA TYR A 109 1.83 -18.32 -2.86
C TYR A 109 1.34 -19.77 -2.77
N ARG A 110 0.04 -20.02 -3.00
CA ARG A 110 -0.52 -21.38 -2.97
C ARG A 110 -0.39 -22.10 -4.30
N ARG A 111 -0.84 -21.47 -5.40
CA ARG A 111 -0.73 -22.03 -6.75
C ARG A 111 0.65 -21.81 -7.38
N ARG A 112 1.39 -20.79 -6.90
CA ARG A 112 2.69 -20.37 -7.46
C ARG A 112 2.63 -20.20 -8.98
N SER A 113 1.59 -19.54 -9.49
CA SER A 113 1.32 -19.43 -10.94
C SER A 113 2.45 -18.82 -11.77
N GLN A 114 3.35 -18.06 -11.13
CA GLN A 114 4.53 -17.45 -11.73
C GLN A 114 5.83 -17.81 -10.97
N ASP A 115 5.76 -18.80 -10.06
CA ASP A 115 6.83 -19.20 -9.15
C ASP A 115 7.63 -18.00 -8.58
N ARG A 116 8.90 -17.81 -8.99
CA ARG A 116 9.76 -16.70 -8.54
C ARG A 116 9.87 -15.54 -9.53
N ASP A 117 9.21 -15.63 -10.67
CA ASP A 117 9.24 -14.56 -11.66
C ASP A 117 8.68 -13.27 -11.06
N PHE A 118 9.41 -12.17 -11.22
CA PHE A 118 9.17 -10.86 -10.58
C PHE A 118 9.28 -10.80 -9.06
N LYS A 119 9.75 -11.87 -8.38
CA LYS A 119 9.82 -11.90 -6.90
C LYS A 119 11.04 -11.15 -6.38
N PHE A 120 10.84 -10.13 -5.55
CA PHE A 120 11.93 -9.31 -5.01
C PHE A 120 12.86 -10.06 -4.04
N ASN A 121 12.30 -11.01 -3.30
CA ASN A 121 13.01 -11.83 -2.30
C ASN A 121 12.66 -13.29 -2.54
N GLY A 122 13.65 -14.16 -2.73
CA GLY A 122 13.44 -15.59 -3.03
C GLY A 122 12.79 -16.39 -1.88
N ARG A 123 12.63 -15.81 -0.69
CA ARG A 123 12.04 -16.47 0.48
C ARG A 123 10.52 -16.61 0.35
N TRP A 124 10.04 -17.76 0.80
CA TRP A 124 8.61 -18.07 0.95
C TRP A 124 8.18 -17.86 2.41
N PRO A 125 6.86 -17.81 2.70
CA PRO A 125 6.37 -17.68 4.07
C PRO A 125 6.90 -18.79 4.97
N VAL A 126 7.20 -18.44 6.22
CA VAL A 126 7.86 -19.36 7.15
C VAL A 126 6.95 -19.76 8.30
N GLU A 127 7.21 -20.95 8.83
CA GLU A 127 6.65 -21.40 10.11
C GLU A 127 7.67 -21.10 11.22
N SER A 128 7.29 -20.32 12.23
CA SER A 128 8.19 -19.85 13.30
C SER A 128 7.42 -19.41 14.54
N ARG A 129 8.02 -19.59 15.73
CA ARG A 129 7.44 -19.18 17.03
C ARG A 129 7.17 -17.68 17.16
N ARG A 130 7.71 -16.84 16.26
CA ARG A 130 7.44 -15.38 16.24
C ARG A 130 6.04 -15.02 15.74
N PHE A 131 5.34 -15.94 15.10
CA PHE A 131 4.00 -15.76 14.53
C PHE A 131 2.94 -16.53 15.33
N LEU A 132 1.71 -16.02 15.38
CA LEU A 132 0.57 -16.74 15.92
C LEU A 132 0.39 -18.09 15.20
N TRP A 133 0.06 -19.13 15.99
CA TRP A 133 -0.02 -20.53 15.53
C TRP A 133 1.21 -21.04 14.79
N ARG A 134 2.36 -20.39 15.02
CA ARG A 134 3.62 -20.64 14.33
C ARG A 134 3.59 -20.43 12.82
N SER A 135 2.55 -19.81 12.25
CA SER A 135 2.40 -19.67 10.80
C SER A 135 2.32 -18.20 10.39
N GLN A 136 3.28 -17.72 9.61
CA GLN A 136 3.28 -16.34 9.10
C GLN A 136 1.98 -15.99 8.38
N VAL A 137 1.45 -16.93 7.58
CA VAL A 137 0.22 -16.69 6.81
C VAL A 137 -0.99 -16.56 7.74
N ARG A 138 -1.15 -17.45 8.71
CA ARG A 138 -2.30 -17.43 9.63
C ARG A 138 -2.25 -16.22 10.56
N ASP A 139 -1.07 -15.88 11.05
CA ASP A 139 -0.84 -14.65 11.83
C ASP A 139 -1.27 -13.41 11.04
N ASN A 140 -0.77 -13.28 9.81
CA ASN A 140 -1.10 -12.13 8.97
C ASN A 140 -2.59 -12.05 8.60
N MET A 141 -3.21 -13.20 8.33
CA MET A 141 -4.65 -13.28 8.09
C MET A 141 -5.45 -12.84 9.32
N PHE A 142 -5.05 -13.28 10.51
CA PHE A 142 -5.72 -12.91 11.75
C PHE A 142 -5.65 -11.40 12.00
N TRP A 143 -4.46 -10.80 11.95
CA TRP A 143 -4.32 -9.36 12.21
C TRP A 143 -5.03 -8.52 11.15
N THR A 144 -4.98 -8.92 9.87
CA THR A 144 -5.68 -8.25 8.78
C THR A 144 -7.20 -8.32 8.93
N LEU A 145 -7.75 -9.54 9.10
CA LEU A 145 -9.19 -9.74 9.08
C LEU A 145 -9.85 -9.33 10.39
N VAL A 146 -9.23 -9.63 11.53
CA VAL A 146 -9.82 -9.35 12.85
C VAL A 146 -9.56 -7.90 13.24
N SER A 147 -8.30 -7.49 13.38
CA SER A 147 -7.99 -6.14 13.86
C SER A 147 -8.13 -5.10 12.74
N GLY A 148 -7.52 -5.33 11.58
CA GLY A 148 -7.58 -4.39 10.45
C GLY A 148 -9.02 -4.22 9.95
N GLY A 149 -9.73 -5.31 9.74
CA GLY A 149 -11.15 -5.30 9.36
C GLY A 149 -12.05 -4.58 10.37
N PHE A 150 -11.80 -4.76 11.67
CA PHE A 150 -12.52 -4.02 12.72
C PHE A 150 -12.27 -2.51 12.65
N PHE A 151 -11.00 -2.07 12.64
CA PHE A 151 -10.69 -0.63 12.66
C PHE A 151 -11.09 0.08 11.37
N TRP A 152 -10.91 -0.56 10.20
CA TRP A 152 -11.43 -0.03 8.95
C TRP A 152 -12.94 0.19 9.03
N THR A 153 -13.68 -0.83 9.45
CA THR A 153 -15.13 -0.76 9.60
C THR A 153 -15.56 0.32 10.58
N ALA A 154 -14.88 0.43 11.74
CA ALA A 154 -15.18 1.42 12.75
C ALA A 154 -14.99 2.85 12.21
N TYR A 155 -13.84 3.15 11.61
CA TYR A 155 -13.58 4.48 11.06
C TYR A 155 -14.50 4.84 9.89
N GLU A 156 -14.78 3.90 9.00
CA GLU A 156 -15.71 4.12 7.90
C GLU A 156 -17.13 4.37 8.41
N SER A 157 -17.60 3.53 9.33
CA SER A 157 -18.95 3.65 9.91
C SER A 157 -19.11 4.96 10.68
N LEU A 158 -18.13 5.31 11.52
CA LEU A 158 -18.12 6.57 12.27
C LEU A 158 -18.11 7.78 11.34
N THR A 159 -17.36 7.72 10.23
CA THR A 159 -17.32 8.81 9.25
C THR A 159 -18.68 8.95 8.56
N HIS A 160 -19.27 7.87 8.06
CA HIS A 160 -20.59 7.94 7.43
C HIS A 160 -21.67 8.40 8.41
N TRP A 161 -21.65 7.91 9.65
CA TRP A 161 -22.56 8.36 10.70
C TRP A 161 -22.36 9.85 11.04
N ALA A 162 -21.13 10.32 11.15
CA ALA A 162 -20.85 11.73 11.46
C ALA A 162 -21.44 12.65 10.38
N TYR A 163 -21.36 12.28 9.11
CA TYR A 163 -22.03 13.02 8.03
C TYR A 163 -23.55 12.90 8.08
N ALA A 164 -24.07 11.68 8.19
CA ALA A 164 -25.50 11.41 8.11
C ALA A 164 -26.29 11.99 9.29
N SER A 165 -25.66 12.06 10.47
CA SER A 165 -26.24 12.67 11.67
C SER A 165 -26.18 14.21 11.66
N GLY A 166 -25.46 14.81 10.71
CA GLY A 166 -25.19 16.26 10.68
C GLY A 166 -24.07 16.72 11.62
N LEU A 167 -23.37 15.82 12.32
CA LEU A 167 -22.21 16.18 13.14
C LEU A 167 -21.09 16.83 12.31
N VAL A 168 -20.86 16.30 11.11
CA VAL A 168 -19.99 16.90 10.09
C VAL A 168 -20.87 17.39 8.95
N GLY A 169 -20.87 18.70 8.72
CA GLY A 169 -21.60 19.29 7.60
C GLY A 169 -21.03 18.84 6.26
N ARG A 170 -21.92 18.50 5.32
CA ARG A 170 -21.56 18.27 3.91
C ARG A 170 -22.16 19.38 3.06
N PRO A 171 -21.37 20.41 2.68
CA PRO A 171 -21.83 21.45 1.77
C PRO A 171 -22.19 20.89 0.39
N ASP A 172 -23.13 21.52 -0.31
CA ASP A 172 -23.62 21.06 -1.62
C ASP A 172 -22.49 20.93 -2.67
N TRP A 173 -21.48 21.80 -2.61
CA TRP A 173 -20.34 21.76 -3.51
C TRP A 173 -19.52 20.47 -3.37
N ALA A 174 -19.58 19.78 -2.23
CA ALA A 174 -18.88 18.51 -2.02
C ALA A 174 -19.43 17.40 -2.92
N SER A 175 -20.63 17.58 -3.48
CA SER A 175 -21.25 16.68 -4.46
C SER A 175 -20.95 17.07 -5.92
N ASN A 176 -20.20 18.16 -6.16
CA ASN A 176 -19.80 18.54 -7.51
C ASN A 176 -18.95 17.42 -8.15
N PRO A 177 -19.31 16.89 -9.34
CA PRO A 177 -18.61 15.74 -9.93
C PRO A 177 -17.10 15.94 -10.14
N ALA A 178 -16.67 17.15 -10.49
CA ALA A 178 -15.25 17.46 -10.68
C ALA A 178 -14.51 17.45 -9.34
N TYR A 179 -15.11 17.99 -8.29
CA TYR A 179 -14.57 17.93 -6.92
C TYR A 179 -14.48 16.47 -6.43
N VAL A 180 -15.55 15.69 -6.59
CA VAL A 180 -15.58 14.27 -6.20
C VAL A 180 -14.49 13.49 -6.94
N PHE A 181 -14.36 13.68 -8.25
CA PHE A 181 -13.34 13.03 -9.05
C PHE A 181 -11.92 13.41 -8.59
N LEU A 182 -11.66 14.70 -8.38
CA LEU A 182 -10.36 15.19 -7.91
C LEU A 182 -10.01 14.62 -6.54
N MET A 183 -10.96 14.61 -5.61
CA MET A 183 -10.74 14.11 -4.25
C MET A 183 -10.61 12.59 -4.22
N ALA A 184 -11.45 11.85 -4.94
CA ALA A 184 -11.37 10.38 -5.00
C ALA A 184 -10.07 9.88 -5.66
N THR A 185 -9.41 10.72 -6.46
CA THR A 185 -8.14 10.40 -7.13
C THR A 185 -6.95 11.04 -6.40
N LEU A 186 -6.60 12.28 -6.74
CA LEU A 186 -5.45 12.99 -6.18
C LEU A 186 -5.61 13.24 -4.68
N GLY A 187 -6.81 13.61 -4.22
CA GLY A 187 -7.06 13.86 -2.81
C GLY A 187 -6.72 12.66 -1.94
N VAL A 188 -7.32 11.49 -2.23
CA VAL A 188 -7.06 10.23 -1.51
C VAL A 188 -5.57 9.89 -1.54
N VAL A 189 -4.92 9.91 -2.71
CA VAL A 189 -3.50 9.55 -2.82
C VAL A 189 -2.62 10.49 -2.00
N LEU A 190 -2.74 11.80 -2.19
CA LEU A 190 -1.86 12.77 -1.54
C LEU A 190 -2.09 12.80 -0.03
N TRP A 191 -3.35 12.74 0.41
CA TRP A 191 -3.67 12.78 1.83
C TRP A 191 -3.24 11.52 2.54
N SER A 192 -3.55 10.35 1.96
CA SER A 192 -3.09 9.08 2.49
C SER A 192 -1.58 8.99 2.49
N THR A 193 -0.87 9.50 1.48
CA THR A 193 0.61 9.51 1.48
C THR A 193 1.18 10.38 2.59
N ALA A 194 0.69 11.60 2.77
CA ALA A 194 1.18 12.51 3.81
C ALA A 194 0.90 11.95 5.21
N HIS A 195 -0.34 11.48 5.44
CA HIS A 195 -0.76 10.87 6.70
C HIS A 195 0.04 9.59 7.00
N PHE A 196 0.19 8.71 6.01
CA PHE A 196 0.94 7.47 6.17
C PHE A 196 2.39 7.75 6.52
N TRP A 197 3.08 8.65 5.80
CA TRP A 197 4.48 8.97 6.10
C TRP A 197 4.65 9.49 7.54
N ALA A 198 3.78 10.41 7.97
CA ALA A 198 3.87 11.00 9.32
C ALA A 198 3.67 9.94 10.41
N ASN A 199 2.62 9.12 10.27
CA ASN A 199 2.30 8.09 11.24
C ASN A 199 3.28 6.95 11.24
N HIS A 200 3.75 6.54 10.06
CA HIS A 200 4.72 5.47 9.94
C HIS A 200 6.05 5.87 10.57
N ARG A 201 6.53 7.09 10.31
CA ARG A 201 7.72 7.61 10.98
C ARG A 201 7.54 7.71 12.50
N LEU A 202 6.35 8.12 12.96
CA LEU A 202 6.01 8.10 14.38
C LEU A 202 6.04 6.68 14.97
N LEU A 203 5.50 5.68 14.26
CA LEU A 203 5.48 4.27 14.69
C LEU A 203 6.88 3.66 14.79
N HIS A 204 7.87 4.20 14.08
CA HIS A 204 9.28 3.84 14.22
C HIS A 204 9.99 4.49 15.41
N TRP A 205 9.33 5.41 16.13
CA TRP A 205 9.84 5.85 17.43
C TRP A 205 9.88 4.67 18.40
N ARG A 206 11.02 4.50 19.08
CA ARG A 206 11.39 3.27 19.83
C ARG A 206 10.28 2.69 20.73
N PRO A 207 9.51 3.47 21.52
CA PRO A 207 8.40 2.96 22.30
C PRO A 207 7.27 2.39 21.45
N LEU A 208 6.78 3.15 20.45
CA LEU A 208 5.72 2.71 19.55
C LEU A 208 6.15 1.51 18.71
N TYR A 209 7.41 1.49 18.28
CA TYR A 209 7.96 0.35 17.56
C TYR A 209 7.88 -0.92 18.40
N ARG A 210 8.33 -0.85 19.66
CA ARG A 210 8.34 -2.00 20.57
C ARG A 210 6.94 -2.49 20.94
N ILE A 211 5.97 -1.61 21.13
CA ILE A 211 4.64 -2.04 21.58
C ILE A 211 3.72 -2.43 20.42
N ALA A 212 3.91 -1.86 19.23
CA ALA A 212 2.98 -2.04 18.11
C ALA A 212 3.72 -2.44 16.81
N HIS A 213 4.60 -1.57 16.31
CA HIS A 213 5.06 -1.69 14.92
C HIS A 213 5.98 -2.89 14.64
N GLN A 214 6.66 -3.42 15.67
CA GLN A 214 7.47 -4.62 15.55
C GLN A 214 6.66 -5.83 15.05
N LEU A 215 5.33 -5.86 15.29
CA LEU A 215 4.45 -6.93 14.82
C LEU A 215 4.42 -6.98 13.30
N HIS A 216 4.20 -5.83 12.66
CA HIS A 216 4.22 -5.68 11.22
C HIS A 216 5.60 -6.08 10.65
N HIS A 217 6.68 -5.60 11.26
CA HIS A 217 8.07 -5.85 10.85
C HIS A 217 8.59 -7.28 11.08
N ARG A 218 7.82 -8.17 11.73
CA ARG A 218 8.12 -9.62 11.72
C ARG A 218 8.10 -10.17 10.28
N ASN A 219 7.38 -9.50 9.38
CA ASN A 219 7.23 -9.82 7.96
C ASN A 219 8.38 -9.29 7.07
N VAL A 220 9.63 -9.58 7.42
CA VAL A 220 10.83 -9.19 6.63
C VAL A 220 10.74 -9.59 5.14
N SER A 221 10.01 -10.66 4.84
CA SER A 221 9.56 -10.95 3.47
C SER A 221 8.04 -10.86 3.43
N PRO A 222 7.47 -9.73 2.99
CA PRO A 222 6.04 -9.51 2.98
C PRO A 222 5.33 -10.43 1.98
N GLY A 223 4.04 -10.60 2.22
CA GLY A 223 3.10 -11.25 1.30
C GLY A 223 1.76 -10.50 1.31
N PRO A 224 0.79 -10.89 0.48
CA PRO A 224 -0.45 -10.12 0.31
C PRO A 224 -1.19 -9.81 1.61
N TRP A 225 -1.24 -10.77 2.54
CA TRP A 225 -1.85 -10.60 3.86
C TRP A 225 -1.04 -9.73 4.83
N SER A 226 0.24 -9.49 4.61
CA SER A 226 1.03 -8.68 5.54
C SER A 226 0.77 -7.18 5.38
N GLY A 227 0.06 -6.75 4.33
CA GLY A 227 -0.16 -5.35 4.00
C GLY A 227 -0.77 -4.51 5.11
N ILE A 228 -1.76 -5.06 5.81
CA ILE A 228 -2.33 -4.50 7.04
C ILE A 228 -2.31 -5.51 8.18
N SER A 229 -1.30 -6.38 8.21
CA SER A 229 -1.07 -7.22 9.39
C SER A 229 -0.33 -6.41 10.44
N MET A 230 -1.07 -5.65 11.24
CA MET A 230 -0.54 -4.71 12.21
C MET A 230 -1.15 -4.92 13.60
N HIS A 231 -0.50 -4.36 14.61
CA HIS A 231 -1.04 -4.33 15.96
C HIS A 231 -2.29 -3.42 16.04
N PRO A 232 -3.27 -3.68 16.92
CA PRO A 232 -4.46 -2.82 17.07
C PRO A 232 -4.18 -1.34 17.25
N LEU A 233 -3.15 -0.98 18.04
CA LEU A 233 -2.71 0.41 18.20
C LEU A 233 -2.25 1.04 16.89
N GLU A 234 -1.56 0.26 16.05
CA GLU A 234 -1.13 0.73 14.73
C GLU A 234 -2.33 0.87 13.79
N HIS A 235 -3.30 -0.04 13.81
CA HIS A 235 -4.54 0.10 13.04
C HIS A 235 -5.35 1.34 13.44
N LEU A 236 -5.43 1.64 14.74
CA LEU A 236 -6.08 2.86 15.24
C LEU A 236 -5.42 4.11 14.61
N ILE A 237 -4.10 4.18 14.62
CA ILE A 237 -3.35 5.31 14.03
C ILE A 237 -3.48 5.29 12.50
N TYR A 238 -3.36 4.14 11.86
CA TYR A 238 -3.35 3.98 10.40
C TYR A 238 -4.70 4.37 9.76
N PHE A 239 -5.81 3.93 10.34
CA PHE A 239 -7.15 4.30 9.83
C PHE A 239 -7.64 5.67 10.29
N SER A 240 -6.87 6.39 11.14
CA SER A 240 -7.21 7.77 11.50
C SER A 240 -7.24 8.75 10.32
N VAL A 241 -6.75 8.35 9.14
CA VAL A 241 -6.87 9.14 7.89
C VAL A 241 -8.33 9.53 7.60
N PHE A 242 -9.29 8.71 8.03
CA PHE A 242 -10.71 9.00 7.84
C PHE A 242 -11.14 10.30 8.51
N LEU A 243 -10.52 10.66 9.65
CA LEU A 243 -10.83 11.88 10.39
C LEU A 243 -10.44 13.14 9.61
N LEU A 244 -9.52 13.02 8.66
CA LEU A 244 -9.10 14.14 7.82
C LEU A 244 -10.24 14.59 6.87
N TRP A 245 -11.08 13.64 6.46
CA TRP A 245 -12.32 13.91 5.72
C TRP A 245 -13.40 14.55 6.58
N TRP A 246 -13.21 14.72 7.89
CA TRP A 246 -14.15 15.48 8.72
C TRP A 246 -13.81 16.98 8.69
N VAL A 247 -12.57 17.32 8.34
CA VAL A 247 -12.07 18.70 8.20
C VAL A 247 -12.29 19.23 6.78
N VAL A 248 -12.11 18.38 5.77
CA VAL A 248 -12.45 18.71 4.37
C VAL A 248 -13.63 17.85 3.95
N PRO A 249 -14.84 18.45 3.87
CA PRO A 249 -16.03 17.71 3.55
C PRO A 249 -16.00 17.07 2.18
N VAL A 250 -16.32 15.78 2.10
CA VAL A 250 -16.29 15.03 0.83
C VAL A 250 -17.53 14.15 0.65
N HIS A 251 -17.78 13.83 -0.62
CA HIS A 251 -18.82 12.88 -1.01
C HIS A 251 -18.50 11.45 -0.51
N PRO A 252 -19.52 10.60 -0.21
CA PRO A 252 -19.31 9.23 0.26
C PRO A 252 -18.39 8.36 -0.61
N VAL A 253 -18.36 8.59 -1.92
CA VAL A 253 -17.45 7.89 -2.84
C VAL A 253 -15.97 8.12 -2.47
N VAL A 254 -15.60 9.31 -2.01
CA VAL A 254 -14.22 9.61 -1.60
C VAL A 254 -13.86 8.87 -0.31
N ILE A 255 -14.78 8.79 0.65
CA ILE A 255 -14.62 8.02 1.89
C ILE A 255 -14.40 6.54 1.56
N LEU A 256 -15.21 5.99 0.66
CA LEU A 256 -15.07 4.62 0.19
C LEU A 256 -13.79 4.39 -0.61
N ALA A 257 -13.35 5.35 -1.43
CA ALA A 257 -12.08 5.28 -2.15
C ALA A 257 -10.90 5.29 -1.18
N CYS A 258 -10.96 6.11 -0.12
CA CYS A 258 -9.98 6.08 0.96
C CYS A 258 -9.95 4.72 1.68
N GLY A 259 -11.13 4.15 1.98
CA GLY A 259 -11.25 2.80 2.54
C GLY A 259 -10.63 1.72 1.66
N MET A 260 -10.87 1.75 0.34
CA MET A 260 -10.22 0.84 -0.61
C MET A 260 -8.71 1.03 -0.67
N TYR A 261 -8.25 2.27 -0.64
CA TYR A 261 -6.82 2.59 -0.70
C TYR A 261 -6.06 2.10 0.54
N GLN A 262 -6.67 2.21 1.73
CA GLN A 262 -6.03 1.83 2.99
C GLN A 262 -6.29 0.37 3.40
N GLY A 263 -7.47 -0.18 3.10
CA GLY A 263 -7.84 -1.54 3.48
C GLY A 263 -7.18 -2.60 2.59
N PRO A 264 -7.75 -2.88 1.39
CA PRO A 264 -7.18 -3.84 0.45
C PRO A 264 -5.97 -3.29 -0.35
N GLY A 265 -5.82 -1.97 -0.47
CA GLY A 265 -4.76 -1.33 -1.26
C GLY A 265 -3.32 -1.76 -0.94
N PRO A 266 -2.95 -2.01 0.34
CA PRO A 266 -1.62 -2.53 0.68
C PRO A 266 -1.35 -3.97 0.23
N ALA A 267 -2.37 -4.79 -0.08
CA ALA A 267 -2.15 -6.20 -0.43
C ALA A 267 -1.37 -6.40 -1.75
N PRO A 268 -1.66 -5.68 -2.85
CA PRO A 268 -0.80 -5.65 -4.03
C PRO A 268 0.63 -5.20 -3.72
N SER A 269 0.83 -4.08 -3.00
CA SER A 269 2.16 -3.53 -2.72
C SER A 269 3.02 -4.46 -1.86
N HIS A 270 2.38 -5.24 -0.98
CA HIS A 270 3.02 -6.24 -0.14
C HIS A 270 3.05 -7.64 -0.75
N SER A 271 2.59 -7.81 -1.99
CA SER A 271 2.49 -9.13 -2.62
C SER A 271 3.82 -9.87 -2.73
N GLY A 272 4.96 -9.17 -2.62
CA GLY A 272 6.28 -9.75 -2.74
C GLY A 272 6.81 -9.84 -4.18
N PHE A 273 6.02 -9.38 -5.15
CA PHE A 273 6.30 -9.44 -6.58
C PHE A 273 6.09 -8.08 -7.22
N GLU A 274 6.95 -7.66 -8.16
CA GLU A 274 6.77 -6.39 -8.87
C GLU A 274 5.45 -6.35 -9.66
N ARG A 275 5.05 -7.51 -10.19
CA ARG A 275 3.84 -7.66 -10.98
C ARG A 275 3.25 -9.05 -10.86
N VAL A 276 1.95 -9.14 -11.12
CA VAL A 276 1.16 -10.37 -11.11
C VAL A 276 0.77 -10.70 -12.54
N ARG A 277 1.18 -11.88 -13.00
CA ARG A 277 0.83 -12.44 -14.30
C ARG A 277 -0.58 -13.02 -14.24
N LEU A 278 -1.50 -12.43 -14.99
CA LEU A 278 -2.89 -12.88 -15.07
C LEU A 278 -3.05 -13.97 -16.12
N VAL A 279 -2.72 -13.66 -17.39
CA VAL A 279 -2.84 -14.59 -18.52
C VAL A 279 -1.72 -14.33 -19.53
N ARG A 280 -0.90 -15.36 -19.82
CA ARG A 280 0.21 -15.30 -20.80
C ARG A 280 1.08 -14.04 -20.62
N ARG A 281 0.96 -13.08 -21.53
CA ARG A 281 1.73 -11.82 -21.60
C ARG A 281 1.16 -10.67 -20.76
N TRP A 282 -0.05 -10.83 -20.22
CA TRP A 282 -0.71 -9.78 -19.44
C TRP A 282 -0.30 -9.87 -17.98
N SER A 283 0.32 -8.81 -17.49
CA SER A 283 0.67 -8.62 -16.09
C SER A 283 0.13 -7.31 -15.58
N VAL A 284 -0.36 -7.31 -14.34
CA VAL A 284 -0.71 -6.09 -13.61
C VAL A 284 0.41 -5.79 -12.61
N PRO A 285 0.86 -4.53 -12.47
CA PRO A 285 1.87 -4.23 -11.47
C PRO A 285 1.27 -4.42 -10.07
N ALA A 286 2.09 -4.73 -9.07
CA ALA A 286 1.62 -5.06 -7.73
C ALA A 286 2.53 -4.50 -6.64
N GLY A 287 3.61 -5.21 -6.32
CA GLY A 287 4.58 -4.82 -5.31
C GLY A 287 5.53 -3.74 -5.77
N ASP A 288 6.11 -3.01 -4.82
CA ASP A 288 7.14 -2.03 -5.09
C ASP A 288 8.43 -2.34 -4.30
N LEU A 289 9.57 -2.15 -4.96
CA LEU A 289 10.89 -2.35 -4.34
C LEU A 289 11.11 -1.37 -3.18
N PHE A 290 10.51 -0.17 -3.23
CA PHE A 290 10.69 0.87 -2.24
C PHE A 290 10.26 0.41 -0.84
N HIS A 291 9.09 -0.19 -0.73
CA HIS A 291 8.56 -0.73 0.52
C HIS A 291 9.22 -2.05 0.91
N GLN A 292 9.63 -2.88 -0.05
CA GLN A 292 10.47 -4.05 0.24
C GLN A 292 11.80 -3.68 0.91
N LEU A 293 12.42 -2.58 0.46
CA LEU A 293 13.62 -2.05 1.09
C LEU A 293 13.34 -1.52 2.48
N HIS A 294 12.17 -0.94 2.74
CA HIS A 294 11.78 -0.52 4.09
C HIS A 294 11.72 -1.71 5.08
N HIS A 295 11.06 -2.82 4.71
CA HIS A 295 11.00 -4.04 5.53
C HIS A 295 12.37 -4.69 5.77
N ARG A 296 13.33 -4.48 4.87
CA ARG A 296 14.72 -4.92 5.03
C ARG A 296 15.56 -3.94 5.85
N CYS A 297 15.34 -2.65 5.65
CA CYS A 297 16.11 -1.54 6.17
C CYS A 297 15.13 -0.57 6.87
N PHE A 298 14.87 -0.84 8.16
CA PHE A 298 13.81 -0.16 8.94
C PHE A 298 13.91 1.37 9.03
N GLU A 299 15.04 1.97 8.67
CA GLU A 299 15.30 3.41 8.84
C GLU A 299 15.12 4.27 7.57
N VAL A 300 14.72 3.65 6.46
CA VAL A 300 14.53 4.32 5.15
C VAL A 300 13.12 4.10 4.62
N ASN A 301 12.68 4.91 3.67
CA ASN A 301 11.45 4.69 2.89
C ASN A 301 10.17 4.61 3.74
N TYR A 302 9.94 5.58 4.63
CA TYR A 302 8.74 5.60 5.49
C TYR A 302 7.46 5.94 4.72
N GLY A 303 7.56 6.61 3.58
CA GLY A 303 6.42 7.00 2.76
C GLY A 303 6.13 5.99 1.67
N ASN A 304 5.91 6.50 0.47
CA ASN A 304 5.72 5.72 -0.74
C ASN A 304 6.30 6.46 -1.94
N THR A 305 6.25 5.84 -3.11
CA THR A 305 6.85 6.38 -4.32
C THR A 305 6.05 7.51 -4.98
N THR A 306 4.80 7.80 -4.55
CA THR A 306 3.98 8.85 -5.17
C THR A 306 4.38 10.25 -4.71
N THR A 307 4.89 10.39 -3.49
CA THR A 307 5.40 11.66 -2.95
C THR A 307 6.77 11.43 -2.31
N PRO A 308 7.85 12.08 -2.78
CA PRO A 308 9.22 11.83 -2.33
C PRO A 308 9.53 12.53 -0.99
N ILE A 309 8.68 12.39 0.02
CA ILE A 309 8.88 12.99 1.35
C ILE A 309 10.18 12.46 1.97
N ASP A 310 10.48 11.17 1.78
CA ASP A 310 11.74 10.57 2.22
C ASP A 310 12.97 11.19 1.56
N LYS A 311 12.86 11.72 0.32
CA LYS A 311 14.00 12.38 -0.32
C LYS A 311 14.29 13.73 0.33
N VAL A 312 13.24 14.48 0.65
CA VAL A 312 13.35 15.76 1.35
C VAL A 312 13.87 15.57 2.78
N THR A 313 13.49 14.47 3.42
CA THR A 313 13.85 14.19 4.83
C THR A 313 15.08 13.30 5.01
N GLY A 314 15.80 12.99 3.92
CA GLY A 314 17.07 12.26 3.96
C GLY A 314 16.95 10.75 4.23
N THR A 315 15.77 10.17 4.04
CA THR A 315 15.45 8.76 4.31
C THR A 315 15.13 7.96 3.04
N TRP A 316 15.41 8.49 1.85
CA TRP A 316 15.14 7.83 0.57
C TRP A 316 16.23 6.83 0.17
N HIS A 317 15.84 5.57 -0.01
CA HIS A 317 16.66 4.50 -0.55
C HIS A 317 16.13 4.06 -1.92
N ASP A 318 16.90 4.33 -2.97
CA ASP A 318 16.51 4.12 -4.38
C ASP A 318 16.78 2.70 -4.92
N GLY A 319 17.33 1.83 -4.08
CA GLY A 319 17.55 0.42 -4.39
C GLY A 319 18.90 0.12 -5.05
N THR A 320 19.73 1.14 -5.29
CA THR A 320 21.08 0.99 -5.82
C THR A 320 22.04 0.42 -4.77
N ARG A 321 23.09 -0.27 -5.23
CA ARG A 321 24.20 -0.74 -4.37
C ARG A 321 24.91 0.42 -3.68
N GLU A 322 25.08 1.53 -4.39
CA GLU A 322 25.71 2.73 -3.86
C GLU A 322 24.99 3.24 -2.61
N MET A 323 23.65 3.32 -2.66
CA MET A 323 22.86 3.77 -1.51
C MET A 323 22.91 2.77 -0.34
N ASP A 324 22.90 1.46 -0.63
CA ASP A 324 23.00 0.41 0.39
C ASP A 324 24.35 0.45 1.14
N GLU A 325 25.45 0.71 0.42
CA GLU A 325 26.77 0.90 1.04
C GLU A 325 26.86 2.18 1.88
N ARG A 326 26.27 3.29 1.40
CA ARG A 326 26.18 4.53 2.20
C ARG A 326 25.42 4.30 3.50
N LEU A 327 24.32 3.53 3.46
CA LEU A 327 23.54 3.19 4.65
C LEU A 327 24.34 2.34 5.64
N LYS A 328 25.06 1.32 5.16
CA LYS A 328 25.96 0.49 6.00
C LYS A 328 27.06 1.34 6.64
N GLY A 329 27.65 2.25 5.88
CA GLY A 329 28.66 3.19 6.38
C GLY A 329 28.14 4.03 7.54
N ARG A 330 26.96 4.64 7.39
CA ARG A 330 26.30 5.44 8.44
C ARG A 330 26.07 4.63 9.73
N ARG A 331 25.54 3.40 9.60
CA ARG A 331 25.31 2.52 10.77
C ARG A 331 26.60 2.17 11.52
N ARG A 332 27.71 1.95 10.80
CA ARG A 332 29.00 1.67 11.43
C ARG A 332 29.48 2.87 12.23
N THR A 333 29.34 4.09 11.70
CA THR A 333 29.71 5.31 12.43
C THR A 333 28.85 5.51 13.68
N GLU A 334 27.53 5.32 13.59
CA GLU A 334 26.60 5.45 14.73
C GLU A 334 26.80 4.41 15.83
N GLN A 335 27.49 3.29 15.56
CA GLN A 335 27.83 2.27 16.57
C GLN A 335 29.15 2.53 17.30
N VAL A 336 29.99 3.42 16.76
CA VAL A 336 31.32 3.76 17.31
C VAL A 336 31.25 5.00 18.22
N VAL A 337 30.16 5.78 18.10
CA VAL A 337 29.80 6.91 18.97
C VAL A 337 28.85 6.43 20.05
#